data_AF-A0A5B7C260-F1
#
_entry.id   AF-A0A5B7C260-F1
#
_cell.length_a   1.000
_cell.length_b   1.000
_cell.length_c   1.000
_cell.angle_alpha   90.00
_cell.angle_beta   90.00
_cell.angle_gamma   90.00
#
_symmetry.space_group_name_H-M   'P 1'
#
loop_
_entity.id
_entity.type
_entity.pdbx_description
1 polymer ?
#
loop_
_entity_poly.entity_id
_entity_poly.type
_entity_poly.pdbx_seq_one_letter_code
_entity_poly.pdbx_strand_id
1 'polypeptide(L)'
;LFTALKSRRARSWKYGTGWLRSFTADYGVPFMVLVWSALSFSVPNTVPPGVPRRLFSPLPWQSASLHHWTVIKDMGKVPPVYIFAAFIPAVMIAGLYFFDHSVASQMAQQKEFNLKNPSAYL
;
A
#
# COMPACT_ATOMS: atom_id res chain seq x y z
N LEU A 1 -13.90 -3.75 7.42
CA LEU A 1 -14.35 -3.77 6.01
C LEU A 1 -15.71 -3.12 5.81
N PHE A 2 -16.79 -3.66 6.41
CA PHE A 2 -18.16 -3.18 6.20
C PHE A 2 -18.34 -1.67 6.47
N THR A 3 -17.75 -1.16 7.55
CA THR A 3 -17.85 0.25 7.92
C THR A 3 -17.15 1.20 6.93
N ALA A 4 -16.02 0.79 6.36
CA ALA A 4 -15.29 1.55 5.33
C ALA A 4 -16.02 1.54 3.97
N LEU A 5 -16.70 0.45 3.63
CA LEU A 5 -17.56 0.39 2.43
C LEU A 5 -18.81 1.26 2.59
N LYS A 6 -19.41 1.26 3.78
CA LYS A 6 -20.54 2.14 4.10
C LYS A 6 -20.14 3.62 4.08
N SER A 7 -18.95 3.96 4.56
CA SER A 7 -18.48 5.35 4.55
C SER A 7 -18.26 5.89 3.14
N ARG A 8 -17.76 5.08 2.18
CA ARG A 8 -17.66 5.50 0.77
C ARG A 8 -19.00 5.85 0.13
N ARG A 9 -20.11 5.25 0.62
CA ARG A 9 -21.48 5.57 0.18
C ARG A 9 -22.13 6.71 0.97
N ALA A 10 -21.41 7.35 1.89
CA ALA A 10 -21.98 8.43 2.70
C ALA A 10 -22.54 9.56 1.82
N ARG A 11 -21.90 9.89 0.68
CA ARG A 11 -22.43 10.82 -0.35
C ARG A 11 -23.81 10.44 -0.93
N SER A 12 -24.41 9.31 -0.61
CA SER A 12 -25.79 8.98 -1.04
C SER A 12 -26.78 8.90 0.13
N TRP A 13 -26.35 9.21 1.36
CA TRP A 13 -27.22 9.16 2.52
C TRP A 13 -28.28 10.26 2.48
N LYS A 14 -29.53 9.84 2.76
CA LYS A 14 -30.69 10.72 2.90
C LYS A 14 -30.63 11.59 4.16
N TYR A 15 -29.77 11.23 5.11
CA TYR A 15 -29.65 11.87 6.42
C TYR A 15 -28.23 12.40 6.65
N GLY A 16 -28.13 13.56 7.30
CA GLY A 16 -26.87 14.23 7.63
C GLY A 16 -26.67 15.54 6.86
N THR A 17 -25.93 16.48 7.46
CA THR A 17 -25.59 17.75 6.79
C THR A 17 -24.63 17.49 5.63
N GLY A 18 -24.71 18.29 4.56
CA GLY A 18 -23.91 18.09 3.34
C GLY A 18 -22.40 18.06 3.61
N TRP A 19 -21.93 18.86 4.57
CA TRP A 19 -20.52 18.93 4.97
C TRP A 19 -20.04 17.64 5.67
N LEU A 20 -20.77 17.15 6.68
CA LEU A 20 -20.44 15.90 7.38
C LEU A 20 -20.48 14.68 6.45
N ARG A 21 -21.41 14.70 5.49
CA ARG A 21 -21.56 13.66 4.48
C ARG A 21 -20.37 13.60 3.52
N SER A 22 -19.84 14.76 3.10
CA SER A 22 -18.63 14.80 2.27
C SER A 22 -17.40 14.36 3.05
N PHE A 23 -17.22 14.89 4.27
CA PHE A 23 -16.10 14.51 5.14
C PHE A 23 -16.03 12.99 5.36
N THR A 24 -17.17 12.36 5.66
CA THR A 24 -17.24 10.91 5.89
C THR A 24 -17.00 10.10 4.60
N ALA A 25 -17.37 10.63 3.44
CA ALA A 25 -17.11 9.95 2.17
C ALA A 25 -15.64 10.01 1.75
N ASP A 26 -15.00 11.15 2.01
CA ASP A 26 -13.62 11.42 1.57
C ASP A 26 -12.59 10.80 2.55
N TYR A 27 -12.86 10.90 3.85
CA TYR A 27 -11.96 10.41 4.91
C TYR A 27 -12.45 9.14 5.61
N GLY A 28 -13.55 8.55 5.17
CA GLY A 28 -14.16 7.42 5.86
C GLY A 28 -13.25 6.20 6.00
N VAL A 29 -12.42 5.91 4.99
CA VAL A 29 -11.46 4.80 5.05
C VAL A 29 -10.39 5.04 6.13
N PRO A 30 -9.60 6.13 6.11
CA PRO A 30 -8.62 6.39 7.16
C PRO A 30 -9.27 6.61 8.53
N PHE A 31 -10.43 7.26 8.60
CA PHE A 31 -11.17 7.43 9.85
C PHE A 31 -11.56 6.08 10.48
N MET A 32 -12.07 5.15 9.68
CA MET A 32 -12.40 3.81 10.17
C MET A 32 -11.16 3.05 10.63
N VAL A 33 -10.00 3.23 10.00
CA VAL A 33 -8.73 2.66 10.49
C VAL A 33 -8.41 3.18 11.90
N LEU A 34 -8.56 4.48 12.17
CA LEU A 34 -8.33 5.05 13.50
C LEU A 34 -9.31 4.52 14.54
N VAL A 35 -10.61 4.51 14.22
CA VAL A 35 -11.67 4.02 15.13
C VAL A 35 -11.42 2.56 15.51
N TRP A 36 -11.17 1.69 14.52
CA TRP A 36 -10.93 0.27 14.77
C TRP A 36 -9.60 0.02 15.48
N SER A 37 -8.57 0.83 15.20
CA SER A 37 -7.30 0.78 15.92
C SER A 37 -7.50 1.16 17.39
N ALA A 38 -8.13 2.30 17.68
CA ALA A 38 -8.40 2.75 19.05
C ALA A 38 -9.21 1.72 19.83
N LEU A 39 -10.26 1.15 19.23
CA LEU A 39 -11.05 0.08 19.85
C LEU A 39 -10.19 -1.17 20.12
N SER A 40 -9.29 -1.53 19.20
CA SER A 40 -8.34 -2.64 19.42
C SER A 40 -7.33 -2.36 20.55
N PHE A 41 -7.02 -1.09 20.85
CA PHE A 41 -6.14 -0.72 21.97
C PHE A 41 -6.89 -0.65 23.30
N SER A 42 -8.16 -0.23 23.29
CA SER A 42 -8.97 -0.04 24.49
C SER A 42 -9.53 -1.32 25.09
N VAL A 43 -9.58 -2.44 24.35
CA VAL A 43 -10.10 -3.72 24.87
C VAL A 43 -8.96 -4.54 25.52
N PRO A 44 -8.92 -4.65 26.86
CA PRO A 44 -7.94 -5.44 27.56
C PRO A 44 -8.45 -6.89 27.63
N ASN A 45 -8.10 -7.70 26.63
CA ASN A 45 -8.26 -9.15 26.72
C ASN A 45 -7.09 -9.85 26.04
N THR A 46 -6.59 -10.88 26.72
CA THR A 46 -5.61 -11.86 26.29
C THR A 46 -6.09 -12.55 25.01
N VAL A 47 -5.54 -12.14 23.87
CA VAL A 47 -5.84 -12.75 22.57
C VAL A 47 -5.10 -14.08 22.46
N PRO A 48 -5.71 -15.10 21.81
CA PRO A 48 -5.00 -16.32 21.49
C PRO A 48 -3.65 -16.03 20.81
N PRO A 49 -2.56 -16.70 21.24
CA PRO A 49 -1.25 -16.55 20.61
C PRO A 49 -1.37 -16.94 19.13
N GLY A 50 -1.08 -16.00 18.22
CA GLY A 50 -1.13 -16.23 16.77
C GLY A 50 -1.86 -15.17 15.96
N VAL A 51 -2.66 -14.30 16.58
CA VAL A 51 -3.30 -13.17 15.88
C VAL A 51 -2.49 -11.89 16.05
N PRO A 52 -1.77 -11.40 15.02
CA PRO A 52 -1.02 -10.15 15.12
C PRO A 52 -1.99 -8.96 15.25
N ARG A 53 -2.04 -8.32 16.43
CA ARG A 53 -2.80 -7.07 16.64
C ARG A 53 -2.11 -5.83 16.08
N ARG A 54 -0.80 -5.90 15.86
CA ARG A 54 0.06 -4.73 15.67
C ARG A 54 1.02 -4.98 14.52
N LEU A 55 1.21 -3.96 13.70
CA LEU A 55 2.28 -3.95 12.71
C LEU A 55 3.61 -3.80 13.46
N PHE A 56 4.47 -4.81 13.35
CA PHE A 56 5.85 -4.68 13.80
C PHE A 56 6.70 -4.27 12.59
N SER A 57 7.23 -3.05 12.64
CA SER A 57 8.19 -2.56 11.64
C SER A 57 9.53 -2.35 12.34
N PRO A 58 10.58 -3.15 12.03
CA PRO A 58 11.89 -2.94 12.61
C PRO A 58 12.44 -1.58 12.19
N LEU A 59 13.28 -0.99 13.03
CA LEU A 59 13.88 0.31 12.73
C LEU A 59 14.87 0.18 11.56
N PRO A 60 14.99 1.20 10.69
CA PRO A 60 15.88 1.15 9.53
C PRO A 60 17.36 0.89 9.87
N TRP A 61 17.79 1.32 11.06
CA TRP A 61 19.16 1.20 11.56
C TRP A 61 19.38 0.00 12.51
N GLN A 62 18.38 -0.87 12.69
CA GLN A 62 18.60 -2.14 13.38
C GLN A 62 19.45 -3.08 12.53
N SER A 63 20.26 -3.92 13.19
CA SER A 63 21.16 -4.88 12.53
C SER A 63 20.43 -5.79 11.53
N ALA A 64 19.19 -6.17 11.82
CA ALA A 64 18.34 -6.95 10.93
C ALA A 64 18.05 -6.24 9.59
N SER A 65 17.88 -4.91 9.60
CA SER A 65 17.63 -4.08 8.42
C SER A 65 18.91 -3.78 7.64
N LEU A 66 20.04 -3.61 8.35
CA LEU A 66 21.35 -3.33 7.76
C LEU A 66 21.93 -4.51 6.98
N HIS A 67 21.51 -5.75 7.30
CA HIS A 67 21.95 -6.94 6.57
C HIS A 67 21.67 -6.84 5.06
N HIS A 68 20.53 -6.24 4.65
CA HIS A 68 20.19 -6.04 3.25
C HIS A 68 21.19 -5.13 2.50
N TRP A 69 21.76 -4.14 3.19
CA TRP A 69 22.77 -3.24 2.62
C TRP A 69 24.12 -3.92 2.44
N THR A 70 24.42 -4.96 3.22
CA THR A 70 25.68 -5.70 3.15
C THR A 70 25.69 -6.84 2.14
N VAL A 71 24.53 -7.20 1.56
CA VAL A 71 24.40 -8.29 0.56
C VAL A 71 25.33 -8.11 -0.64
N ILE A 72 25.63 -6.87 -1.02
CA ILE A 72 26.56 -6.58 -2.12
C ILE A 72 27.98 -7.12 -1.87
N LYS A 73 28.41 -7.25 -0.61
CA LYS A 73 29.71 -7.81 -0.25
C LYS A 73 29.79 -9.31 -0.51
N ASP A 74 28.64 -9.99 -0.46
CA ASP A 74 28.55 -11.43 -0.73
C ASP A 74 28.33 -11.76 -2.21
N MET A 75 28.11 -10.75 -3.08
CA MET A 75 27.99 -10.96 -4.52
C MET A 75 29.24 -11.61 -5.13
N GLY A 76 30.44 -11.31 -4.60
CA GLY A 76 31.69 -11.91 -5.08
C GLY A 76 31.81 -13.42 -4.81
N LYS A 77 30.96 -13.99 -3.95
CA LYS A 77 30.91 -15.43 -3.65
C LYS A 77 29.93 -16.19 -4.56
N VAL A 78 29.16 -15.48 -5.39
CA VAL A 78 28.14 -16.08 -6.25
C VAL A 78 28.79 -16.52 -7.56
N PRO A 79 28.62 -17.80 -7.99
CA PRO A 79 29.14 -18.25 -9.28
C PRO A 79 28.56 -17.41 -10.44
N PRO A 80 29.38 -17.00 -11.43
CA PRO A 80 28.93 -16.14 -12.53
C PRO A 80 27.70 -16.65 -13.29
N VAL A 81 27.52 -17.97 -13.38
CA VAL A 81 26.36 -18.61 -14.01
C VAL A 81 25.04 -18.15 -13.38
N TYR A 82 24.98 -18.01 -12.05
CA TYR A 82 23.77 -17.54 -11.36
C TYR A 82 23.54 -16.04 -11.54
N ILE A 83 24.60 -15.26 -11.74
CA ILE A 83 24.51 -13.82 -12.05
C ILE A 83 23.86 -13.64 -13.42
N PHE A 84 24.25 -14.43 -14.42
CA PHE A 84 23.61 -14.41 -15.74
C PHE A 84 22.16 -14.92 -15.68
N ALA A 85 21.90 -15.99 -14.92
CA ALA A 85 20.54 -16.50 -14.74
C ALA A 85 19.60 -15.48 -14.08
N ALA A 86 20.12 -14.59 -13.23
CA ALA A 86 19.35 -13.52 -12.59
C ALA A 86 18.78 -12.49 -13.58
N PHE A 87 19.25 -12.46 -14.83
CA PHE A 87 18.65 -11.63 -15.88
C PHE A 87 17.20 -12.05 -16.19
N ILE A 88 16.86 -13.34 -16.07
CA ILE A 88 15.51 -13.85 -16.34
C ILE A 88 14.49 -13.24 -15.38
N PRO A 89 14.59 -13.38 -14.04
CA PRO A 89 13.66 -12.73 -13.12
C PRO A 89 13.76 -11.20 -13.18
N ALA A 90 14.92 -10.62 -13.49
CA ALA A 90 15.06 -9.18 -13.65
C ALA A 90 14.20 -8.64 -14.82
N VAL A 91 14.24 -9.29 -15.98
CA VAL A 91 13.40 -8.92 -17.13
C VAL A 91 11.91 -9.14 -16.82
N MET A 92 11.56 -10.22 -16.10
CA MET A 92 10.18 -10.44 -15.67
C MET A 92 9.67 -9.31 -14.76
N ILE A 93 10.46 -8.89 -13.77
CA ILE A 93 10.10 -7.79 -12.85
C ILE A 93 10.03 -6.47 -13.61
N ALA A 94 11.00 -6.19 -14.48
CA ALA A 94 11.00 -4.97 -15.29
C ALA A 94 9.75 -4.90 -16.18
N GLY A 95 9.39 -6.02 -16.82
CA GLY A 95 8.16 -6.12 -17.62
C GLY A 95 6.89 -5.93 -16.79
N LEU A 96 6.83 -6.52 -15.60
CA LEU A 96 5.70 -6.36 -14.68
C LEU A 96 5.57 -4.91 -14.20
N TYR A 97 6.68 -4.27 -13.84
CA TYR A 97 6.69 -2.87 -13.40
C TYR A 97 6.31 -1.93 -14.54
N PHE A 98 6.83 -2.16 -15.74
CA PHE A 98 6.43 -1.43 -16.93
C PHE A 98 4.92 -1.56 -17.15
N PHE A 99 4.38 -2.79 -17.14
CA PHE A 99 2.95 -3.02 -17.30
C PHE A 99 2.11 -2.33 -16.23
N ASP A 100 2.42 -2.51 -14.94
CA ASP A 100 1.67 -1.90 -13.84
C ASP A 100 1.72 -0.37 -13.92
N HIS A 101 2.90 0.20 -14.19
CA HIS A 101 3.06 1.64 -14.34
C HIS A 101 2.32 2.20 -15.55
N SER A 102 2.43 1.55 -16.72
CA SER A 102 1.75 1.97 -17.94
C SER A 102 0.23 1.82 -17.83
N VAL A 103 -0.27 0.74 -17.26
CA VAL A 103 -1.71 0.52 -17.11
C VAL A 103 -2.29 1.45 -16.04
N ALA A 104 -1.61 1.63 -14.89
CA ALA A 104 -2.05 2.57 -13.86
C ALA A 104 -2.06 4.01 -14.37
N SER A 105 -1.03 4.45 -15.11
CA SER A 105 -0.97 5.79 -15.70
C SER A 105 -2.06 6.01 -16.75
N GLN A 106 -2.31 5.05 -17.64
CA GLN A 106 -3.40 5.14 -18.63
C GLN A 106 -4.77 5.19 -17.97
N MET A 107 -5.03 4.38 -16.94
CA MET A 107 -6.29 4.41 -16.19
C MET A 107 -6.45 5.71 -15.40
N ALA A 108 -5.38 6.29 -14.86
CA ALA A 108 -5.43 7.56 -14.15
C ALA A 108 -5.63 8.76 -15.08
N GLN A 109 -5.16 8.68 -16.33
CA GLN A 109 -5.15 9.78 -17.30
C GLN A 109 -6.28 9.68 -18.35
N GLN A 110 -7.35 8.92 -18.08
CA GLN A 110 -8.50 8.87 -18.98
C GLN A 110 -9.10 10.27 -19.19
N LYS A 111 -9.52 10.57 -20.43
CA LYS A 111 -10.09 11.86 -20.81
C LYS A 111 -11.32 12.24 -19.96
N GLU A 112 -12.04 11.24 -19.44
CA GLU A 112 -13.21 11.40 -18.57
C GLU A 112 -12.89 12.12 -17.24
N PHE A 113 -11.64 12.06 -16.77
CA PHE A 113 -11.23 12.71 -15.52
C PHE A 113 -10.90 14.20 -15.67
N ASN A 114 -10.95 14.77 -16.88
CA ASN A 114 -10.72 16.20 -17.17
C ASN A 114 -9.48 16.78 -16.47
N LEU A 115 -8.33 16.08 -16.58
CA LEU A 115 -7.08 16.53 -15.99
C LEU A 115 -6.57 17.81 -16.67
N LYS A 116 -6.07 18.75 -15.87
CA LYS A 116 -5.60 20.07 -16.32
C LYS A 116 -4.19 20.05 -16.94
N ASN A 117 -3.36 19.11 -16.51
CA ASN A 117 -1.97 18.99 -16.95
C ASN A 117 -1.84 17.95 -18.08
N PRO A 118 -0.88 18.13 -19.00
CA PRO A 118 -0.66 17.18 -20.08
C PRO A 118 -0.26 15.81 -19.55
N SER A 119 -0.60 14.77 -20.32
CA SER A 119 -0.19 13.40 -19.99
C SER A 119 1.31 13.23 -20.16
N ALA A 120 1.93 12.59 -19.18
CA ALA A 120 3.30 12.10 -19.28
C ALA A 120 3.20 10.57 -19.26
N TYR A 121 3.43 9.96 -20.41
CA TYR A 121 3.62 8.52 -20.54
C TYR A 121 5.14 8.28 -20.55
N LEU A 122 5.59 7.35 -19.71
CA LEU A 122 6.94 6.79 -19.76
C LEU A 122 6.85 5.39 -20.37
#